data_AF-F5LT52-F1
#
_entry.id   AF-F5LT52-F1
#
_cell.length_a   1.000
_cell.length_b   1.000
_cell.length_c   1.000
_cell.angle_alpha   90.00
_cell.angle_beta   90.00
_cell.angle_gamma   90.00
#
_symmetry.space_group_name_H-M   'P 1'
#
loop_
_entity.id
_entity.type
_entity.pdbx_description
1 polymer ?
#
loop_
_entity_poly.entity_id
_entity_poly.type
_entity_poly.pdbx_seq_one_letter_code
_entity_poly.pdbx_strand_id
1 'polypeptide(L)'
;MIKKWNSTFFGTLGLTLLLSFLHGAGGELLFLSAYKYPAIVENSGLALAALSILYALPVYACFRTKYWAALAFLLVLSPLGSLLFIFIGGLFFPVAEGDLGAGILGFITTGINLVSVVLGTLLGGLTNLMLHSRRMLNS
;
A
#
# COMPACT_ATOMS: atom_id res chain seq x y z
N MET A 1 6.37 2.14 34.11
CA MET A 1 6.76 1.51 32.81
C MET A 1 5.67 1.51 31.73
N ILE A 2 4.38 1.64 32.07
CA ILE A 2 3.25 1.57 31.10
C ILE A 2 3.21 2.77 30.12
N LYS A 3 3.68 3.96 30.55
CA LYS A 3 3.61 5.20 29.75
C LYS A 3 4.46 5.19 28.46
N LYS A 4 5.59 4.48 28.44
CA LYS A 4 6.52 4.44 27.29
C LYS A 4 6.02 3.51 26.17
N TRP A 5 5.23 2.50 26.53
CA TRP A 5 4.67 1.50 25.60
C TRP A 5 3.48 2.06 24.81
N ASN A 6 2.60 2.84 25.45
CA ASN A 6 1.48 3.48 24.77
C ASN A 6 1.93 4.48 23.69
N SER A 7 2.94 5.31 23.96
CA SER A 7 3.42 6.29 22.98
C SER A 7 3.98 5.65 21.70
N THR A 8 4.61 4.48 21.80
CA THR A 8 5.15 3.76 20.64
C THR A 8 4.05 2.99 19.89
N PHE A 9 3.14 2.34 20.60
CA PHE A 9 2.06 1.57 19.96
C PHE A 9 1.04 2.46 19.22
N PHE A 10 0.57 3.55 19.87
CA PHE A 10 -0.32 4.52 19.20
C PHE A 10 0.37 5.21 18.03
N GLY A 11 1.68 5.48 18.14
CA GLY A 11 2.49 5.98 17.03
C GLY A 11 2.53 5.00 15.85
N THR A 12 2.77 3.71 16.11
CA THR A 12 2.77 2.66 15.08
C THR A 12 1.40 2.48 14.43
N LEU A 13 0.31 2.49 15.20
CA LEU A 13 -1.05 2.41 14.67
C LEU A 13 -1.39 3.61 13.78
N GLY A 14 -1.05 4.83 14.22
CA GLY A 14 -1.22 6.04 13.40
C GLY A 14 -0.43 5.97 12.09
N LEU A 15 0.79 5.42 12.14
CA LEU A 15 1.62 5.21 10.95
C LEU A 15 0.99 4.17 10.02
N THR A 16 0.50 3.04 10.54
CA THR A 16 -0.21 2.01 9.76
C THR A 16 -1.45 2.60 9.08
N LEU A 17 -2.22 3.43 9.78
CA LEU A 17 -3.36 4.13 9.19
C LEU A 17 -2.92 5.03 8.04
N LEU A 18 -1.94 5.90 8.26
CA LEU A 18 -1.42 6.81 7.24
C LEU A 18 -0.94 6.05 5.99
N LEU A 19 -0.18 4.97 6.19
CA LEU A 19 0.28 4.08 5.12
C LEU A 19 -0.86 3.44 4.34
N SER A 20 -1.90 2.99 5.04
CA SER A 20 -3.07 2.39 4.41
C SER A 20 -3.82 3.39 3.54
N PHE A 21 -3.91 4.66 3.98
CA PHE A 21 -4.42 5.74 3.15
C PHE A 21 -3.53 6.01 1.93
N LEU A 22 -2.20 6.04 2.10
CA LEU A 22 -1.27 6.23 0.98
C LEU A 22 -1.36 5.10 -0.05
N HIS A 23 -1.55 3.87 0.40
CA HIS A 23 -1.78 2.72 -0.49
C HIS A 23 -3.10 2.84 -1.25
N GLY A 24 -4.17 3.28 -0.59
CA GLY A 24 -5.45 3.59 -1.24
C GLY A 24 -5.30 4.70 -2.29
N ALA A 25 -4.61 5.79 -1.94
CA ALA A 25 -4.33 6.89 -2.85
C ALA A 25 -3.49 6.46 -4.06
N GLY A 26 -2.50 5.59 -3.86
CA GLY A 26 -1.68 5.07 -4.95
C GLY A 26 -2.47 4.21 -5.94
N GLY A 27 -3.43 3.42 -5.46
CA GLY A 27 -4.35 2.68 -6.33
C GLY A 27 -5.25 3.59 -7.17
N GLU A 28 -5.78 4.65 -6.57
CA GLU A 28 -6.59 5.63 -7.28
C GLU A 28 -5.77 6.43 -8.29
N LEU A 29 -4.54 6.83 -7.93
CA LEU A 29 -3.62 7.46 -8.86
C LEU A 29 -3.26 6.54 -10.03
N LEU A 30 -3.09 5.24 -9.77
CA LEU A 30 -2.89 4.25 -10.83
C LEU A 30 -4.10 4.19 -11.76
N PHE A 31 -5.31 4.14 -11.21
CA PHE A 31 -6.55 4.16 -11.99
C PHE A 31 -6.65 5.39 -12.89
N LEU A 32 -6.53 6.59 -12.31
CA LEU A 32 -6.62 7.85 -13.05
C LEU A 32 -5.54 7.97 -14.14
N SER A 33 -4.34 7.49 -13.83
CA SER A 33 -3.24 7.49 -14.81
C SER A 33 -3.52 6.49 -15.93
N ALA A 34 -3.95 5.28 -15.61
CA ALA A 34 -4.26 4.24 -16.59
C ALA A 34 -5.48 4.60 -17.46
N TYR A 35 -6.45 5.33 -16.90
CA TYR A 35 -7.62 5.82 -17.62
C TYR A 35 -7.24 6.86 -18.68
N LYS A 36 -6.27 7.72 -18.39
CA LYS A 36 -5.75 8.72 -19.34
C LYS A 36 -4.69 8.17 -20.29
N TYR A 37 -3.90 7.19 -19.84
CA TYR A 37 -2.73 6.69 -20.55
C TYR A 37 -2.76 5.15 -20.64
N PRO A 38 -3.24 4.57 -21.76
CA PRO A 38 -3.40 3.12 -21.89
C PRO A 38 -2.08 2.34 -21.80
N ALA A 39 -0.95 2.97 -22.13
CA ALA A 39 0.39 2.39 -22.01
C ALA A 39 0.74 1.90 -20.58
N ILE A 40 0.05 2.41 -19.55
CA ILE A 40 0.23 1.97 -18.16
C ILE A 40 -0.36 0.57 -17.95
N VAL A 41 -1.48 0.27 -18.61
CA VAL A 41 -2.11 -1.06 -18.57
C VAL A 41 -1.28 -2.07 -19.35
N GLU A 42 -0.79 -1.66 -20.53
CA GLU A 42 0.10 -2.47 -21.38
C GLU A 42 1.39 -2.88 -20.63
N ASN A 43 1.90 -2.00 -19.77
CA ASN A 43 3.06 -2.26 -18.92
C ASN A 43 2.68 -2.54 -17.45
N SER A 44 1.57 -3.24 -17.22
CA SER A 44 1.07 -3.58 -15.87
C SER A 44 2.12 -4.24 -14.96
N GLY A 45 3.02 -5.06 -15.52
CA GLY A 45 4.14 -5.65 -14.77
C GLY A 45 5.11 -4.61 -14.20
N LEU A 46 5.38 -3.54 -14.95
CA LEU A 46 6.23 -2.43 -14.51
C LEU A 46 5.51 -1.61 -13.43
N ALA A 47 4.23 -1.31 -13.62
CA ALA A 47 3.41 -0.65 -12.60
C ALA A 47 3.38 -1.43 -11.28
N LEU A 48 3.20 -2.76 -11.36
CA LEU A 48 3.21 -3.64 -10.20
C LEU A 48 4.57 -3.63 -9.49
N ALA A 49 5.68 -3.72 -10.23
CA ALA A 49 7.03 -3.67 -9.66
C ALA A 49 7.31 -2.32 -8.98
N ALA A 50 6.97 -1.22 -9.65
CA ALA A 50 7.17 0.14 -9.14
C ALA A 50 6.37 0.37 -7.84
N LEU A 51 5.09 0.02 -7.83
CA LEU A 51 4.24 0.14 -6.63
C LEU A 51 4.72 -0.77 -5.50
N SER A 52 5.14 -2.00 -5.80
CA SER A 52 5.66 -2.93 -4.78
C SER A 52 6.93 -2.37 -4.11
N ILE A 53 7.85 -1.79 -4.88
CA ILE A 53 9.05 -1.13 -4.34
C ILE A 53 8.65 0.09 -3.51
N LEU A 54 7.76 0.93 -4.04
CA LEU A 54 7.28 2.14 -3.37
C LEU A 54 6.64 1.82 -2.01
N TYR A 55 5.83 0.76 -1.93
CA TYR A 55 5.17 0.31 -0.70
C TYR A 55 6.11 -0.42 0.26
N ALA A 56 7.18 -1.05 -0.24
CA ALA A 56 8.20 -1.68 0.60
C ALA A 56 9.03 -0.66 1.40
N LEU A 57 9.34 0.50 0.82
CA LEU A 57 10.20 1.53 1.44
C LEU A 57 9.70 2.00 2.82
N PRO A 58 8.45 2.49 2.96
CA PRO A 58 7.98 2.97 4.24
C PRO A 58 7.74 1.83 5.23
N VAL A 59 7.43 0.62 4.76
CA VAL A 59 7.34 -0.58 5.61
C VAL A 59 8.71 -0.91 6.22
N TYR A 60 9.76 -0.90 5.40
CA TYR A 60 11.14 -1.07 5.83
C TYR A 60 11.59 0.02 6.82
N ALA A 61 11.31 1.29 6.52
CA ALA A 61 11.76 2.40 7.35
C ALA A 61 11.05 2.47 8.71
N CYS A 62 9.76 2.17 8.75
CA CYS A 62 8.91 2.42 9.92
C CYS A 62 8.68 1.19 10.81
N PHE A 63 8.66 -0.03 10.27
CA PHE A 63 8.31 -1.24 11.04
C PHE A 63 9.53 -2.06 11.40
N ARG A 64 10.23 -1.67 12.48
CA ARG A 64 11.23 -2.55 13.09
C ARG A 64 10.57 -3.86 13.56
N THR A 65 11.36 -4.94 13.66
CA THR A 65 10.96 -6.34 13.95
C THR A 65 10.01 -6.59 15.12
N LYS A 66 9.67 -5.57 15.91
CA LYS A 66 8.79 -5.65 17.08
C LYS A 66 7.28 -5.54 16.75
N TYR A 67 6.90 -5.11 15.55
CA TYR A 67 5.50 -4.75 15.24
C TYR A 67 4.89 -5.47 14.02
N TRP A 68 5.14 -6.77 13.87
CA TRP A 68 4.58 -7.58 12.77
C TRP A 68 3.04 -7.57 12.73
N ALA A 69 2.37 -7.51 13.89
CA ALA A 69 0.91 -7.39 13.94
C ALA A 69 0.41 -6.12 13.22
N ALA A 70 1.18 -5.02 13.27
CA ALA A 70 0.83 -3.78 12.61
C ALA A 70 1.00 -3.84 11.08
N LEU A 71 1.81 -4.77 10.56
CA LEU A 71 1.86 -5.10 9.13
C LEU A 71 0.59 -5.82 8.67
N ALA A 72 0.05 -6.72 9.49
CA ALA A 72 -1.22 -7.39 9.19
C ALA A 72 -2.38 -6.37 9.13
N PHE A 73 -2.41 -5.40 10.06
CA PHE A 73 -3.38 -4.30 9.99
C PHE A 73 -3.26 -3.48 8.70
N LEU A 74 -2.05 -3.29 8.18
CA LEU A 74 -1.79 -2.57 6.94
C LEU A 74 -2.45 -3.28 5.74
N LEU A 75 -2.36 -4.61 5.68
CA LEU A 75 -3.00 -5.41 4.64
C LEU A 75 -4.53 -5.36 4.70
N VAL A 76 -5.11 -5.25 5.90
CA VAL A 76 -6.56 -5.19 6.10
C VAL A 76 -7.12 -3.77 5.85
N LEU A 77 -6.39 -2.74 6.29
CA LEU A 77 -6.82 -1.35 6.18
C LEU A 77 -6.59 -0.77 4.78
N SER A 78 -5.60 -1.26 4.04
CA SER A 78 -5.31 -0.78 2.68
C SER A 78 -6.49 -0.93 1.70
N PRO A 79 -7.20 -2.07 1.63
CA PRO A 79 -8.45 -2.20 0.87
C PRO A 79 -9.51 -1.17 1.26
N LEU A 80 -9.67 -0.90 2.57
CA LEU A 80 -10.64 0.08 3.07
C LEU A 80 -10.25 1.50 2.65
N GLY A 81 -8.95 1.82 2.70
CA GLY A 81 -8.41 3.08 2.17
C GLY A 81 -8.66 3.20 0.66
N SER A 82 -8.49 2.11 -0.09
CA SER A 82 -8.77 2.09 -1.54
C SER A 82 -10.24 2.36 -1.82
N LEU A 83 -11.17 1.78 -1.07
CA LEU A 83 -12.60 2.08 -1.22
C LEU A 83 -12.89 3.55 -1.00
N LEU A 84 -12.32 4.14 0.06
CA LEU A 84 -12.49 5.56 0.36
C LEU A 84 -11.97 6.46 -0.78
N PHE A 85 -10.80 6.12 -1.35
CA PHE A 85 -10.25 6.87 -2.47
C PHE A 85 -10.99 6.67 -3.79
N ILE A 86 -11.64 5.52 -4.02
CA ILE A 86 -12.54 5.33 -5.17
C ILE A 86 -13.73 6.30 -5.07
N PHE A 87 -14.34 6.43 -3.89
CA PHE A 87 -15.43 7.39 -3.68
C PHE A 87 -14.97 8.85 -3.87
N ILE A 88 -13.83 9.21 -3.30
CA ILE A 88 -13.26 10.55 -3.44
C ILE A 88 -12.87 10.83 -4.90
N GLY A 89 -12.18 9.90 -5.54
CA GLY A 89 -11.75 9.97 -6.94
C GLY A 89 -12.93 10.14 -7.88
N GLY A 90 -14.01 9.37 -7.67
CA GLY A 90 -15.25 9.51 -8.43
C GLY A 90 -15.95 10.86 -8.28
N LEU A 91 -15.78 11.56 -7.16
CA LEU A 91 -16.30 12.93 -6.97
C LEU A 91 -15.49 13.99 -7.74
N PHE A 92 -14.17 13.84 -7.81
CA PHE A 92 -13.28 14.83 -8.44
C PHE A 92 -12.99 14.55 -9.91
N PHE A 93 -13.05 13.28 -10.33
CA PHE A 93 -12.76 12.81 -11.67
C PHE A 93 -13.90 11.91 -12.15
N PRO A 94 -15.06 12.49 -12.49
CA PRO A 94 -16.21 11.72 -12.92
C PRO A 94 -15.88 10.98 -14.22
N VAL A 95 -16.13 9.68 -14.21
CA VAL A 95 -16.02 8.83 -15.38
C VAL A 95 -17.34 8.87 -16.15
N ALA A 96 -17.29 8.70 -17.47
CA ALA A 96 -18.49 8.71 -18.30
C ALA A 96 -19.50 7.64 -17.84
N GLU A 97 -20.76 8.06 -17.65
CA GLU A 97 -21.82 7.15 -17.25
C GLU A 97 -21.98 6.02 -18.28
N GLY A 98 -21.99 4.77 -17.81
CA GLY A 98 -22.10 3.59 -18.68
C GLY A 98 -20.79 3.12 -19.33
N ASP A 99 -19.64 3.74 -19.00
CA ASP A 99 -18.34 3.26 -19.46
C ASP A 99 -17.93 1.96 -18.73
N LEU A 100 -18.36 0.82 -19.29
CA LEU A 100 -17.98 -0.51 -18.83
C LEU A 100 -16.45 -0.71 -18.85
N GLY A 101 -15.73 -0.02 -19.76
CA GLY A 101 -14.28 -0.08 -19.84
C GLY A 101 -13.62 0.50 -18.59
N ALA A 102 -14.15 1.60 -18.05
CA ALA A 102 -13.68 2.18 -16.80
C ALA A 102 -13.89 1.26 -15.60
N GLY A 103 -15.02 0.55 -15.53
CA GLY A 103 -15.28 -0.42 -14.46
C GLY A 103 -14.29 -1.58 -14.48
N ILE A 104 -14.03 -2.14 -15.67
CA ILE A 104 -13.03 -3.21 -15.86
C ILE A 104 -11.63 -2.69 -15.51
N LEU A 105 -11.29 -1.49 -15.96
CA LEU A 105 -10.00 -0.87 -15.65
C LEU A 105 -9.82 -0.67 -14.15
N GLY A 106 -10.85 -0.17 -13.46
CA GLY A 106 -10.87 -0.03 -12.01
C GLY A 106 -10.57 -1.35 -11.31
N PHE A 107 -11.24 -2.43 -11.71
CA PHE A 107 -10.99 -3.77 -11.17
C PHE A 107 -9.54 -4.22 -11.37
N ILE A 108 -8.98 -4.02 -12.57
CA ILE A 108 -7.58 -4.37 -12.88
C ILE A 108 -6.62 -3.56 -12.02
N THR A 109 -6.78 -2.23 -11.96
CA THR A 109 -5.88 -1.35 -11.22
C THR A 109 -5.98 -1.55 -9.72
N THR A 110 -7.18 -1.83 -9.18
CA THR A 110 -7.34 -2.22 -7.77
C THR A 110 -6.67 -3.56 -7.50
N GLY A 111 -6.80 -4.54 -8.40
CA GLY A 111 -6.11 -5.82 -8.30
C GLY A 111 -4.58 -5.65 -8.25
N ILE A 112 -4.02 -4.87 -9.18
CA ILE A 112 -2.59 -4.54 -9.19
C ILE A 112 -2.19 -3.87 -7.88
N ASN A 113 -2.95 -2.88 -7.42
CA ASN A 113 -2.66 -2.16 -6.18
C ASN A 113 -2.61 -3.11 -4.98
N LEU A 114 -3.63 -3.97 -4.83
CA LEU A 114 -3.69 -4.93 -3.72
C LEU A 114 -2.51 -5.90 -3.74
N VAL A 115 -2.16 -6.44 -4.91
CA VAL A 115 -1.00 -7.32 -5.06
C VAL A 115 0.29 -6.58 -4.70
N SER A 116 0.46 -5.35 -5.18
CA SER A 116 1.61 -4.51 -4.85
C SER A 116 1.71 -4.19 -3.37
N VAL A 117 0.59 -3.97 -2.68
CA VAL A 117 0.56 -3.75 -1.23
C VAL A 117 1.03 -4.99 -0.49
N VAL A 118 0.55 -6.18 -0.89
CA VAL A 118 0.97 -7.45 -0.30
C VAL A 118 2.47 -7.67 -0.52
N LEU A 119 2.93 -7.57 -1.77
CA LEU A 119 4.34 -7.78 -2.12
C LEU A 119 5.25 -6.75 -1.44
N GLY A 120 4.88 -5.46 -1.48
CA GLY A 120 5.65 -4.40 -0.85
C GLY A 120 5.74 -4.58 0.67
N THR A 121 4.63 -4.92 1.32
CA THR A 121 4.61 -5.17 2.77
C THR A 121 5.48 -6.39 3.15
N LEU A 122 5.40 -7.47 2.37
CA LEU A 122 6.23 -8.66 2.56
C LEU A 122 7.72 -8.35 2.34
N LEU A 123 8.07 -7.66 1.26
CA LEU A 123 9.45 -7.26 0.95
C LEU A 123 10.04 -6.37 2.04
N GLY A 124 9.30 -5.34 2.48
CA GLY A 124 9.73 -4.46 3.55
C GLY A 124 9.91 -5.20 4.88
N GLY A 125 8.97 -6.10 5.21
CA GLY A 125 9.03 -6.93 6.42
C GLY A 125 10.21 -7.92 6.41
N LEU A 126 10.39 -8.65 5.31
CA LEU A 126 11.49 -9.60 5.13
C LEU A 126 12.86 -8.91 5.20
N THR A 127 12.99 -7.73 4.57
CA THR A 127 14.24 -6.95 4.62
C THR A 127 14.59 -6.57 6.06
N ASN A 128 13.60 -6.16 6.86
CA ASN A 128 13.81 -5.84 8.27
C ASN A 128 14.19 -7.09 9.10
N LEU A 129 13.56 -8.24 8.82
CA LEU A 129 13.91 -9.52 9.44
C LEU A 129 15.38 -9.88 9.18
N MET A 130 15.80 -9.85 7.91
CA MET A 130 17.16 -10.21 7.52
C MET A 130 18.23 -9.33 8.18
N LEU A 131 18.00 -8.01 8.23
CA LEU A 131 18.92 -7.08 8.89
C LEU A 131 19.00 -7.31 10.40
N HIS A 132 17.87 -7.63 11.03
CA HIS A 132 17.84 -7.93 12.46
C HIS A 132 18.59 -9.22 12.79
N SER A 133 18.38 -10.28 12.02
CA SER A 133 19.10 -11.56 12.19
C SER A 133 20.61 -11.40 12.00
N ARG A 134 21.05 -10.61 11.00
CA ARG A 134 22.49 -10.32 10.82
C ARG A 134 23.10 -9.58 12.00
N ARG A 135 22.37 -8.64 12.62
CA ARG A 135 22.87 -7.91 13.81
C ARG A 135 23.00 -8.83 15.03
N MET A 136 22.10 -9.79 15.20
CA MET A 136 22.23 -10.77 16.28
C MET A 136 23.41 -11.72 16.09
N LEU A 137 23.69 -12.13 14.84
CA LEU A 137 24.81 -13.04 14.54
C LEU A 137 26.19 -12.38 14.68
N ASN A 138 26.25 -11.04 14.59
CA ASN A 138 27.50 -10.26 14.70
C ASN A 138 27.71 -9.66 16.11
N SER A 139 26.84 -9.98 17.07
CA SER A 139 26.92 -9.56 18.49
C SER A 139 27.46 -10.68 19.35
#